data_AF-A0A261EV62-F1
#
_entry.id   AF-A0A261EV62-F1
#
_cell.length_a   1.000
_cell.length_b   1.000
_cell.length_c   1.000
_cell.angle_alpha   90.00
_cell.angle_beta   90.00
_cell.angle_gamma   90.00
#
_symmetry.space_group_name_H-M   'P 1'
#
loop_
_entity.id
_entity.type
_entity.pdbx_description
1 polymer ?
#
loop_
_entity_poly.entity_id
_entity_poly.type
_entity_poly.pdbx_seq_one_letter_code
_entity_poly.pdbx_strand_id
1 'polypeptide(L)'
;MFVHFYIIERHRNEFASVLKAPGQDGIPVVRWQAMVAFLAGLLMTWMFSYGGLPIFQGPIANAMGGIDLSWLAGILTSGGLYYLLAKATHIAESNAKLA
;
A
#
# COMPACT_ATOMS: atom_id res chain seq x y z
N MET A 1 4.36 1.76 -1.67
CA MET A 1 5.66 2.43 -1.94
C MET A 1 5.47 3.84 -2.50
N PHE A 2 4.87 4.02 -3.68
CA PHE A 2 4.74 5.35 -4.31
C PHE A 2 4.09 6.42 -3.42
N VAL A 3 2.93 6.12 -2.82
CA VAL A 3 2.26 7.05 -1.90
C VAL A 3 3.16 7.40 -0.71
N HIS A 4 3.86 6.41 -0.15
CA HIS A 4 4.74 6.67 0.98
C HIS A 4 5.88 7.62 0.62
N PHE A 5 6.56 7.36 -0.50
CA PHE A 5 7.73 8.13 -0.91
C PHE A 5 7.37 9.51 -1.47
N TYR A 6 6.39 9.57 -2.38
CA TYR A 6 6.07 10.80 -3.11
C TYR A 6 5.05 11.71 -2.42
N ILE A 7 4.25 11.18 -1.49
CA ILE A 7 3.21 11.94 -0.80
C ILE A 7 3.55 12.10 0.68
N ILE A 8 3.77 10.99 1.40
CA ILE A 8 3.95 11.03 2.86
C ILE A 8 5.33 11.55 3.26
N GLU A 9 6.40 11.06 2.64
CA GLU A 9 7.80 11.42 2.94
C GLU A 9 8.42 12.35 1.90
N ARG A 10 7.60 13.10 1.16
CA ARG A 10 8.03 13.93 0.03
C ARG A 10 9.22 14.86 0.32
N HIS A 11 9.35 15.32 1.57
CA HIS A 11 10.35 16.30 2.00
C HIS A 11 11.39 15.72 2.96
N ARG A 12 11.48 14.39 3.07
CA ARG A 12 12.41 13.75 3.98
C ARG A 12 13.83 13.80 3.42
N ASN A 13 14.75 14.36 4.21
CA ASN A 13 16.15 14.55 3.80
C ASN A 13 17.13 13.59 4.51
N GLU A 14 16.71 12.94 5.60
CA GLU A 14 17.54 11.99 6.34
C GLU A 14 17.12 10.55 6.01
N PHE A 15 17.94 9.87 5.18
CA PHE A 15 17.72 8.48 4.78
C PHE A 15 18.62 7.49 5.54
N ALA A 16 19.59 8.00 6.30
CA ALA A 16 20.52 7.17 7.08
C ALA A 16 19.79 6.28 8.10
N SER A 17 18.61 6.69 8.57
CA SER A 17 17.78 5.91 9.49
C SER A 17 17.40 4.52 8.95
N VAL A 18 17.32 4.35 7.62
CA VAL A 18 16.93 3.09 7.00
C VAL A 18 18.04 2.04 7.12
N LEU A 19 19.28 2.48 7.33
CA LEU A 19 20.45 1.62 7.51
C LEU A 19 20.69 1.23 8.97
N LYS A 20 20.03 1.89 9.92
CA LYS A 20 20.17 1.59 11.35
C LYS A 20 19.42 0.31 11.70
N ALA A 21 19.77 -0.30 12.84
CA ALA A 21 19.13 -1.55 13.23
C ALA A 21 17.62 -1.33 13.44
N PRO A 22 16.77 -2.31 13.05
CA PRO A 22 15.32 -2.17 13.17
C PRO A 22 14.90 -1.75 14.57
N GLY A 23 14.11 -0.69 14.68
CA GLY A 23 13.59 -0.18 15.95
C GLY A 23 14.51 0.77 16.72
N GLN A 24 15.74 1.05 16.28
CA GLN A 24 16.63 1.99 16.96
C GLN A 24 16.22 3.46 16.81
N ASP A 25 15.56 3.81 15.71
CA ASP A 25 15.22 5.19 15.35
C ASP A 25 13.73 5.53 15.58
N GLY A 26 13.04 4.75 16.41
CA GLY A 26 11.59 4.89 16.62
C GLY A 26 10.72 4.56 15.40
N ILE A 27 11.31 4.25 14.25
CA ILE A 27 10.60 3.75 13.08
C ILE A 27 10.11 2.33 13.39
N PRO A 28 8.79 2.06 13.31
CA PRO A 28 8.26 0.74 13.60
C PRO A 28 8.78 -0.29 12.61
N VAL A 29 9.15 -1.46 13.13
CA VAL A 29 9.61 -2.61 12.33
C VAL A 29 8.52 -3.05 11.34
N VAL A 30 7.26 -3.01 11.78
CA VAL A 30 6.10 -3.30 10.94
C VAL A 30 5.13 -2.12 10.98
N ARG A 31 4.81 -1.60 9.78
CA ARG A 31 3.73 -0.63 9.61
C ARG A 31 2.42 -1.35 9.29
N TRP A 32 1.54 -1.45 10.29
CA TRP A 32 0.27 -2.15 10.13
C TRP A 32 -0.64 -1.49 9.10
N GLN A 33 -0.59 -0.16 8.96
CA GLN A 33 -1.30 0.59 7.92
C GLN A 33 -0.88 0.15 6.52
N ALA A 34 0.41 -0.10 6.32
CA ALA A 34 0.93 -0.62 5.06
C ALA A 34 0.50 -2.07 4.83
N MET A 35 0.45 -2.89 5.89
CA MET A 35 -0.01 -4.27 5.82
C MET A 35 -1.49 -4.38 5.44
N VAL A 36 -2.36 -3.58 6.07
CA VAL A 36 -3.79 -3.51 5.75
C VAL A 36 -4.00 -3.04 4.31
N ALA A 37 -3.28 -2.00 3.88
CA ALA A 37 -3.35 -1.51 2.50
C ALA A 37 -2.86 -2.55 1.48
N PHE A 38 -1.81 -3.30 1.81
CA PHE A 38 -1.31 -4.39 0.97
C PHE A 38 -2.33 -5.51 0.83
N LEU A 39 -2.91 -5.99 1.94
CA LEU A 39 -3.91 -7.06 1.90
C LEU A 39 -5.19 -6.64 1.17
N ALA A 40 -5.65 -5.41 1.37
CA ALA A 40 -6.79 -4.87 0.64
C ALA A 40 -6.50 -4.73 -0.86
N GLY A 41 -5.30 -4.27 -1.22
CA GLY A 41 -4.85 -4.22 -2.61
C GLY A 41 -4.80 -5.60 -3.24
N LEU A 42 -4.22 -6.58 -2.56
CA LEU A 42 -4.15 -7.97 -3.02
C LEU A 42 -5.54 -8.58 -3.25
N LEU A 43 -6.47 -8.34 -2.33
CA LEU A 43 -7.86 -8.77 -2.49
C LEU A 43 -8.49 -8.14 -3.74
N MET A 44 -8.31 -6.83 -3.95
CA MET A 44 -8.86 -6.14 -5.12
C MET A 44 -8.19 -6.55 -6.43
N THR A 45 -6.88 -6.84 -6.42
CA THR A 45 -6.19 -7.46 -7.56
C THR A 45 -6.88 -8.77 -7.94
N TRP A 46 -7.14 -9.65 -6.98
CA TRP A 46 -7.82 -10.91 -7.25
C TRP A 46 -9.25 -10.70 -7.74
N MET A 47 -10.01 -9.77 -7.16
CA MET A 47 -11.39 -9.49 -7.58
C MET A 47 -11.52 -9.04 -9.04
N PHE A 48 -10.50 -8.34 -9.57
CA PHE A 48 -10.43 -7.82 -10.94
C PHE A 48 -9.51 -8.62 -11.87
N SER A 49 -9.00 -9.77 -11.42
CA SER A 49 -8.15 -10.67 -12.22
C SER A 49 -8.99 -11.51 -13.17
N TYR A 50 -8.54 -11.69 -14.41
CA TYR A 50 -9.15 -12.60 -15.38
C TYR A 50 -8.12 -13.54 -15.99
N GLY A 51 -7.80 -14.61 -15.24
CA GLY A 51 -6.87 -15.64 -15.68
C GLY A 51 -7.50 -16.76 -16.51
N GLY A 52 -6.66 -17.63 -17.07
CA GLY A 52 -7.09 -18.76 -17.91
C GLY A 52 -7.78 -19.90 -17.14
N LEU A 53 -7.62 -19.98 -15.82
CA LEU A 53 -8.35 -20.93 -14.96
C LEU A 53 -9.43 -20.20 -14.16
N PRO A 54 -10.62 -20.80 -13.93
CA PRO A 54 -11.72 -20.15 -13.20
C PRO A 54 -11.34 -19.64 -11.81
N ILE A 55 -10.41 -20.29 -11.11
CA ILE A 55 -9.93 -19.86 -9.79
C ILE A 55 -9.17 -18.53 -9.81
N PHE A 56 -8.64 -18.15 -10.97
CA PHE A 56 -7.96 -16.87 -11.20
C PHE A 56 -8.88 -15.82 -11.84
N GLN A 57 -10.18 -16.11 -11.96
CA GLN A 57 -11.19 -15.18 -12.46
C GLN A 57 -11.97 -14.61 -11.29
N GLY A 58 -11.65 -13.38 -10.92
CA GLY A 58 -12.33 -12.66 -9.87
C GLY A 58 -13.80 -12.37 -10.23
N PRO A 59 -14.68 -12.25 -9.22
CA PRO A 59 -16.11 -12.03 -9.46
C PRO A 59 -16.40 -10.73 -10.22
N ILE A 60 -15.60 -9.68 -10.02
CA ILE A 60 -15.81 -8.40 -10.71
C ILE A 60 -15.32 -8.51 -12.17
N ALA A 61 -14.17 -9.13 -12.41
CA ALA A 61 -13.69 -9.36 -13.76
C ALA A 61 -14.68 -10.18 -14.61
N ASN A 62 -15.28 -11.22 -14.02
CA ASN A 62 -16.35 -11.99 -14.63
C ASN A 62 -17.58 -11.13 -14.97
N ALA A 63 -18.03 -10.30 -14.01
CA ALA A 63 -19.16 -9.39 -14.22
C ALA A 63 -18.89 -8.32 -15.31
N MET A 64 -17.62 -8.00 -15.55
CA MET A 64 -17.16 -7.06 -16.58
C MET A 64 -16.97 -7.69 -17.97
N GLY A 65 -17.32 -8.96 -18.16
CA GLY A 65 -17.18 -9.65 -19.44
C GLY A 65 -15.76 -10.16 -19.71
N GLY A 66 -14.97 -10.42 -18.66
CA GLY A 66 -13.65 -11.02 -18.78
C GLY A 66 -12.50 -10.05 -18.99
N ILE A 67 -12.71 -8.77 -18.67
CA ILE A 67 -11.66 -7.76 -18.70
C ILE A 67 -10.80 -7.89 -17.45
N ASP A 68 -9.48 -7.99 -17.62
CA ASP A 68 -8.52 -7.95 -16.51
C ASP A 68 -8.11 -6.50 -16.20
N LEU A 69 -8.50 -6.03 -15.01
CA LEU A 69 -8.09 -4.72 -14.46
C LEU A 69 -7.38 -4.88 -13.10
N SER A 70 -6.83 -6.05 -12.84
CA SER A 70 -6.23 -6.43 -11.55
C SER A 70 -5.12 -5.48 -11.13
N TRP A 71 -4.25 -5.10 -12.07
CA TRP A 71 -3.13 -4.18 -11.84
C TRP A 71 -3.63 -2.80 -11.37
N LEU A 72 -4.68 -2.27 -12.00
CA LEU A 72 -5.22 -0.95 -11.71
C LEU A 72 -5.96 -0.96 -10.36
N ALA A 73 -6.82 -1.95 -10.16
CA ALA A 73 -7.56 -2.11 -8.92
C ALA A 73 -6.62 -2.25 -7.71
N GLY A 74 -5.60 -3.10 -7.82
CA GLY A 74 -4.60 -3.28 -6.77
C GLY A 74 -3.83 -2.00 -6.43
N ILE A 75 -3.38 -1.26 -7.43
CA ILE A 75 -2.64 0.01 -7.24
C ILE A 75 -3.53 1.07 -6.59
N LEU A 76 -4.75 1.27 -7.11
CA LEU A 76 -5.66 2.30 -6.60
C LEU A 76 -6.11 1.98 -5.17
N THR A 77 -6.47 0.73 -4.88
CA THR A 77 -6.91 0.35 -3.53
C THR A 77 -5.77 0.44 -2.52
N SER A 78 -4.60 -0.16 -2.81
CA SER A 78 -3.48 -0.13 -1.86
C SER A 78 -2.93 1.29 -1.65
N GLY A 79 -2.80 2.07 -2.73
CA GLY A 79 -2.36 3.46 -2.65
C GLY A 79 -3.34 4.34 -1.90
N GLY A 80 -4.62 4.29 -2.29
CA GLY A 80 -5.69 5.07 -1.67
C GLY A 80 -5.89 4.73 -0.20
N LEU A 81 -5.97 3.44 0.15
CA LEU A 81 -6.16 3.03 1.53
C LEU A 81 -4.95 3.38 2.40
N TYR A 82 -3.72 3.19 1.90
CA TYR A 82 -2.53 3.60 2.64
C TYR A 82 -2.49 5.11 2.87
N TYR A 83 -2.87 5.92 1.87
CA TYR A 83 -2.96 7.36 2.02
C TYR A 83 -3.97 7.76 3.11
N LEU A 84 -5.18 7.19 3.08
CA LEU A 84 -6.23 7.46 4.05
C LEU A 84 -5.79 7.05 5.47
N LEU A 85 -5.22 5.86 5.63
CA LEU A 85 -4.71 5.39 6.91
C LEU A 85 -3.55 6.24 7.41
N ALA A 86 -2.63 6.63 6.52
CA ALA A 86 -1.51 7.48 6.88
C ALA A 86 -1.96 8.85 7.40
N LYS A 87 -3.02 9.41 6.80
CA LYS A 87 -3.64 10.65 7.27
C LYS A 87 -4.39 10.45 8.59
N ALA A 88 -5.16 9.37 8.72
CA ALA A 88 -5.95 9.07 9.91
C ALA A 88 -5.08 8.77 11.15
N THR A 89 -3.89 8.20 10.95
CA THR A 89 -2.95 7.88 12.05
C THR A 89 -1.74 8.80 12.10
N HIS A 90 -1.78 9.95 11.43
CA HIS A 90 -0.73 10.98 11.46
C HIS A 90 0.70 10.45 11.22
N ILE A 91 0.88 9.53 10.26
CA ILE A 91 2.18 8.88 10.00
C ILE A 91 3.25 9.93 9.64
N ALA A 92 2.90 10.93 8.84
CA ALA A 92 3.85 11.97 8.43
C ALA A 92 4.42 12.74 9.65
N GLU A 93 3.56 13.11 10.60
CA GLU A 93 3.95 13.81 11.83
C GLU A 93 4.78 12.92 12.75
N SER A 94 4.40 11.64 12.87
CA SER A 94 5.17 10.65 13.63
C SER A 94 6.58 10.50 13.05
N ASN A 95 6.71 10.41 11.73
CA ASN A 95 8.01 10.25 11.07
C ASN A 95 8.85 11.54 11.16
N ALA A 96 8.23 12.71 11.10
CA ALA A 96 8.92 14.00 11.26
C ALA A 96 9.51 14.22 12.65
N LYS A 97 8.93 13.61 13.70
CA LYS A 97 9.49 13.64 15.06
C LYS A 97 10.72 12.74 15.24
N LEU A 98 10.97 11.84 14.30
CA LEU A 98 12.04 10.84 14.35
C LEU A 98 13.24 11.21 13.45
N ALA A 99 13.13 12.28 12.67
CA ALA A 99 14.16 12.85 11.79
C ALA A 99 14.70 14.16 12.39
#